data_AF-A0A0F2JED1-F1
#
_entry.id   AF-A0A0F2JED1-F1
#
_cell.length_a   1.000
_cell.length_b   1.000
_cell.length_c   1.000
_cell.angle_alpha   90.00
_cell.angle_beta   90.00
_cell.angle_gamma   90.00
#
_symmetry.space_group_name_H-M   'P 1'
#
loop_
_entity.id
_entity.type
_entity.pdbx_description
1 polymer ?
#
loop_
_entity_poly.entity_id
_entity_poly.type
_entity_poly.pdbx_seq_one_letter_code
_entity_poly.pdbx_strand_id
1 'polypeptide(L)'
;MDQSKNGFTPYPTDYGPYSINPNLIRRYQPLIPKSHGVAPRSPILPSGTTLTPSYWELLYPTFFGIAGSLFLSLFSSEENDLIKHFGGTLFKLAIVGYSIGATVAVSFCISHVVTDPKAHVRSFVYPIGGALVSVILLFTTEYLLLYRFFPSSFKGNVGDDLITQFLSFLYFSITTMATANLGDILPENLTARALIATEIAFNLFTLATGIQLLLAQKR
;
A
#
# COMPACT_ATOMS: atom_id res chain seq x y z
N MET A 1 38.88 90.23 -1.64
CA MET A 1 38.83 88.76 -1.76
C MET A 1 37.99 88.47 -2.98
N ASP A 2 38.64 88.48 -4.14
CA ASP A 2 38.01 88.47 -5.45
C ASP A 2 37.77 87.05 -5.94
N GLN A 3 36.52 86.74 -6.28
CA GLN A 3 36.15 85.53 -7.02
C GLN A 3 36.15 85.84 -8.52
N SER A 4 36.93 85.06 -9.28
CA SER A 4 37.01 85.13 -10.74
C SER A 4 37.23 83.71 -11.27
N LYS A 5 36.30 83.15 -12.05
CA LYS A 5 36.30 83.20 -13.53
C LYS A 5 35.32 82.19 -14.13
N ASN A 6 34.43 82.72 -14.98
CA ASN A 6 33.62 82.01 -15.96
C ASN A 6 34.48 81.47 -17.12
N GLY A 7 34.06 80.36 -17.71
CA GLY A 7 34.48 79.89 -19.03
C GLY A 7 33.56 78.76 -19.52
N PHE A 8 32.88 78.97 -20.65
CA PHE A 8 31.86 78.12 -21.24
C PHE A 8 32.31 77.58 -22.61
N THR A 9 31.70 76.46 -23.04
CA THR A 9 31.56 75.85 -24.40
C THR A 9 32.68 74.95 -24.95
N PRO A 10 32.40 74.05 -25.93
CA PRO A 10 31.12 73.47 -26.41
C PRO A 10 31.13 71.91 -26.52
N TYR A 11 29.94 71.32 -26.63
CA TYR A 11 29.74 69.91 -27.07
C TYR A 11 30.09 69.74 -28.57
N PRO A 12 30.52 68.54 -29.00
CA PRO A 12 30.13 68.03 -30.31
C PRO A 12 29.36 66.71 -30.20
N THR A 13 28.16 66.74 -30.78
CA THR A 13 27.38 65.60 -31.27
C THR A 13 28.09 65.01 -32.48
N ASP A 14 28.38 63.70 -32.47
CA ASP A 14 28.59 62.96 -33.72
C ASP A 14 28.15 61.50 -33.56
N TYR A 15 26.98 61.18 -34.12
CA TYR A 15 26.49 59.81 -34.27
C TYR A 15 26.96 59.29 -35.63
N GLY A 16 28.03 58.49 -35.64
CA GLY A 16 28.42 57.67 -36.78
C GLY A 16 27.91 56.22 -36.63
N PRO A 17 27.54 55.51 -37.71
CA PRO A 17 27.02 54.15 -37.64
C PRO A 17 28.15 53.16 -37.35
N TYR A 18 28.03 52.38 -36.27
CA TYR A 18 28.94 51.25 -36.01
C TYR A 18 28.68 50.13 -37.04
N SER A 19 29.68 49.85 -37.86
CA SER A 19 29.71 48.67 -38.72
C SER A 19 29.87 47.40 -37.86
N ILE A 20 28.86 46.54 -37.85
CA ILE A 20 28.92 45.22 -37.23
C ILE A 20 29.82 44.33 -38.10
N ASN A 21 31.01 43.99 -37.60
CA ASN A 21 31.92 43.03 -38.20
C ASN A 21 31.46 41.60 -37.84
N PRO A 22 31.03 40.75 -38.79
CA PRO A 22 30.39 39.47 -38.49
C PRO A 22 31.36 38.31 -38.14
N ASN A 23 32.68 38.57 -38.01
CA ASN A 23 33.67 37.51 -37.81
C ASN A 23 34.08 37.25 -36.33
N LEU A 24 33.29 37.69 -35.36
CA LEU A 24 33.57 37.51 -33.92
C LEU A 24 32.91 36.25 -33.29
N ILE A 25 32.51 35.26 -34.11
CA ILE A 25 32.20 33.90 -33.63
C ILE A 25 33.46 33.04 -33.77
N ARG A 26 34.48 33.33 -32.96
CA ARG A 26 35.67 32.48 -32.81
C ARG A 26 35.74 31.98 -31.37
N ARG A 27 35.19 30.77 -31.18
CA ARG A 27 35.43 29.78 -30.13
C ARG A 27 36.15 30.28 -28.87
N TYR A 28 35.40 30.44 -27.78
CA TYR A 28 35.98 30.39 -26.44
C TYR A 28 36.29 28.92 -26.09
N GLN A 29 37.58 28.58 -26.03
CA GLN A 29 38.07 27.27 -25.60
C GLN A 29 38.86 27.50 -24.30
N PRO A 30 38.35 27.09 -23.12
CA PRO A 30 39.07 27.33 -21.87
C PRO A 30 40.30 26.41 -21.77
N LEU A 31 41.46 27.01 -21.48
CA LEU A 31 42.70 26.31 -21.15
C LEU A 31 42.52 25.58 -19.81
N ILE A 32 42.58 24.26 -19.80
CA ILE A 32 42.67 23.44 -18.58
C ILE A 32 44.16 23.28 -18.23
N PRO A 33 44.64 23.71 -17.06
CA PRO A 33 45.99 23.42 -16.62
C PRO A 33 46.10 21.95 -16.16
N LYS A 34 47.11 21.24 -16.67
CA LYS A 34 47.50 19.90 -16.20
C LYS A 34 48.06 20.00 -14.78
N SER A 35 47.40 19.36 -13.82
CA SER A 35 47.96 19.05 -12.50
C SER A 35 48.07 17.53 -12.35
N HIS A 36 49.23 17.07 -11.89
CA HIS A 36 49.56 15.68 -11.67
C HIS A 36 48.92 15.14 -10.38
N GLY A 37 48.26 13.98 -10.51
CA GLY A 37 48.36 12.88 -9.56
C GLY A 37 47.75 13.04 -8.17
N VAL A 38 46.43 12.83 -8.04
CA VAL A 38 45.83 12.07 -6.93
C VAL A 38 44.66 11.28 -7.49
N ALA A 39 44.69 9.96 -7.32
CA ALA A 39 43.62 9.04 -7.77
C ALA A 39 42.26 9.45 -7.17
N PRO A 40 41.14 9.34 -7.91
CA PRO A 40 39.84 9.50 -7.30
C PRO A 40 39.59 8.32 -6.37
N ARG A 41 39.61 8.57 -5.06
CA ARG A 41 39.01 7.66 -4.09
C ARG A 41 37.55 7.48 -4.51
N SER A 42 37.22 6.22 -4.79
CA SER A 42 35.88 5.70 -4.93
C SER A 42 34.94 6.37 -3.92
N PRO A 43 33.72 6.78 -4.30
CA PRO A 43 32.73 7.13 -3.31
C PRO A 43 32.47 5.89 -2.45
N ILE A 44 32.85 5.99 -1.18
CA ILE A 44 32.52 5.03 -0.14
C ILE A 44 30.99 5.06 -0.02
N LEU A 45 30.39 3.92 -0.39
CA LEU A 45 29.18 3.32 0.15
C LEU A 45 28.02 4.27 0.54
N PRO A 46 26.86 4.22 -0.14
CA PRO A 46 25.62 4.61 0.51
C PRO A 46 25.32 3.58 1.61
N SER A 47 25.79 3.88 2.82
CA SER A 47 25.32 3.23 4.04
C SER A 47 23.89 3.70 4.30
N GLY A 48 22.95 2.77 4.31
CA GLY A 48 21.57 3.01 4.74
C GLY A 48 20.53 2.93 3.63
N THR A 49 20.54 1.90 2.79
CA THR A 49 19.25 1.37 2.33
C THR A 49 18.54 0.78 3.55
N THR A 50 17.69 1.58 4.19
CA THR A 50 16.58 1.03 4.97
C THR A 50 15.88 0.07 4.02
N LEU A 51 16.01 -1.23 4.28
CA LEU A 51 15.28 -2.28 3.59
C LEU A 51 13.79 -1.98 3.80
N THR A 52 13.19 -1.23 2.89
CA THR A 52 11.76 -1.12 2.78
C THR A 52 11.29 -2.50 2.35
N PRO A 53 10.59 -3.27 3.20
CA PRO A 53 10.12 -4.58 2.82
C PRO A 53 9.30 -4.45 1.54
N SER A 54 9.58 -5.32 0.58
CA SER A 54 8.90 -5.28 -0.72
C SER A 54 7.39 -5.46 -0.49
N TYR A 55 6.54 -4.84 -1.31
CA TYR A 55 5.07 -4.89 -1.19
C TYR A 55 4.54 -6.33 -0.96
N TRP A 56 5.17 -7.31 -1.60
CA TRP A 56 4.84 -8.73 -1.47
C TRP A 56 5.21 -9.33 -0.11
N GLU A 57 6.25 -8.82 0.54
CA GLU A 57 6.68 -9.28 1.86
C GLU A 57 5.72 -8.81 2.96
N LEU A 58 5.08 -7.66 2.77
CA LEU A 58 4.06 -7.14 3.69
C LEU A 58 2.74 -7.91 3.61
N LEU A 59 2.49 -8.64 2.52
CA LEU A 59 1.34 -9.53 2.34
C LEU A 59 1.58 -10.96 2.84
N TYR A 60 2.79 -11.29 3.32
CA TYR A 60 3.06 -12.62 3.88
C TYR A 60 2.06 -13.06 4.95
N PRO A 61 1.61 -12.19 5.88
CA PRO A 61 0.61 -12.57 6.86
C PRO A 61 -0.63 -13.10 6.13
N THR A 62 -1.26 -12.32 5.25
CA THR A 62 -2.47 -12.69 4.51
C THR A 62 -2.30 -14.02 3.75
N PHE A 63 -1.22 -14.20 3.01
CA PHE A 63 -0.98 -15.45 2.27
C PHE A 63 -0.78 -16.66 3.18
N PHE A 64 -0.04 -16.48 4.28
CA PHE A 64 0.16 -17.54 5.27
C PHE A 64 -1.17 -17.93 5.94
N GLY A 65 -2.04 -16.94 6.16
CA GLY A 65 -3.38 -17.14 6.72
C GLY A 65 -4.28 -17.91 5.79
N ILE A 66 -4.32 -17.53 4.51
CA ILE A 66 -5.07 -18.22 3.47
C ILE A 66 -4.60 -19.67 3.35
N ALA A 67 -3.28 -19.89 3.22
CA ALA A 67 -2.72 -21.23 3.07
C ALA A 67 -2.93 -22.08 4.32
N GLY A 68 -2.66 -21.52 5.51
CA GLY A 68 -2.80 -22.21 6.78
C GLY A 68 -4.24 -22.56 7.11
N SER A 69 -5.18 -21.66 6.86
CA SER A 69 -6.60 -21.91 7.09
C SER A 69 -7.20 -22.89 6.08
N LEU A 70 -6.82 -22.84 4.80
CA LEU A 70 -7.21 -23.87 3.83
C LEU A 70 -6.64 -25.24 4.16
N PHE A 71 -5.37 -25.28 4.58
CA PHE A 71 -4.73 -26.52 5.01
C PHE A 71 -5.44 -27.10 6.24
N LEU A 72 -5.63 -26.30 7.29
CA LEU A 72 -6.34 -26.74 8.50
C LEU A 72 -7.79 -27.10 8.22
N SER A 73 -8.45 -26.38 7.30
CA SER A 73 -9.77 -26.71 6.80
C SER A 73 -9.73 -28.12 6.22
N LEU A 74 -8.89 -28.43 5.24
CA LEU A 74 -8.77 -29.78 4.65
C LEU A 74 -8.62 -30.90 5.69
N PHE A 75 -7.82 -30.67 6.74
CA PHE A 75 -7.56 -31.64 7.82
C PHE A 75 -8.63 -31.68 8.93
N SER A 76 -9.69 -30.87 8.84
CA SER A 76 -10.81 -30.83 9.82
C SER A 76 -11.75 -32.04 9.74
N SER A 77 -11.24 -33.25 9.44
CA SER A 77 -12.05 -34.48 9.36
C SER A 77 -12.53 -34.94 10.75
N GLU A 78 -13.70 -35.60 10.79
CA GLU A 78 -14.58 -35.91 11.94
C GLU A 78 -13.95 -36.48 13.24
N GLU A 79 -12.68 -36.87 13.27
CA GLU A 79 -12.12 -37.74 14.32
C GLU A 79 -11.47 -37.00 15.52
N ASN A 80 -11.57 -35.66 15.59
CA ASN A 80 -10.86 -34.86 16.60
C ASN A 80 -11.78 -34.25 17.69
N ASP A 81 -12.63 -35.07 18.32
CA ASP A 81 -13.53 -34.62 19.40
C ASP A 81 -12.79 -34.11 20.65
N LEU A 82 -11.55 -34.54 20.89
CA LEU A 82 -10.72 -34.06 22.01
C LEU A 82 -10.22 -32.61 21.83
N ILE A 83 -10.03 -32.15 20.59
CA ILE A 83 -9.58 -30.78 20.29
C ILE A 83 -10.77 -29.79 20.40
N LYS A 84 -11.99 -30.25 20.12
CA LYS A 84 -13.22 -29.44 20.13
C LYS A 84 -13.53 -28.81 21.49
N HIS A 85 -13.27 -29.51 22.60
CA HIS A 85 -13.77 -29.07 23.91
C HIS A 85 -12.79 -28.14 24.67
N PHE A 86 -11.50 -28.45 24.69
CA PHE A 86 -10.49 -27.62 25.37
C PHE A 86 -9.79 -26.62 24.44
N GLY A 87 -9.66 -26.95 23.16
CA GLY A 87 -9.03 -26.09 22.15
C GLY A 87 -9.97 -25.05 21.55
N GLY A 88 -11.29 -25.19 21.71
CA GLY A 88 -12.25 -24.39 20.96
C GLY A 88 -12.21 -22.89 21.25
N THR A 89 -12.11 -22.49 22.52
CA THR A 89 -12.03 -21.06 22.88
C THR A 89 -10.70 -20.45 22.46
N LEU A 90 -9.58 -21.16 22.67
CA LEU A 90 -8.26 -20.71 22.24
C LEU A 90 -8.16 -20.61 20.72
N PHE A 91 -8.71 -21.57 19.98
CA PHE A 91 -8.80 -21.54 18.53
C PHE A 91 -9.61 -20.35 18.03
N LYS A 92 -10.78 -20.11 18.63
CA LYS A 92 -11.63 -18.95 18.33
C LYS A 92 -10.94 -17.61 18.63
N LEU A 93 -10.13 -17.54 19.69
CA LEU A 93 -9.34 -16.34 19.98
C LEU A 93 -8.16 -16.20 19.03
N ALA A 94 -7.50 -17.30 18.69
CA ALA A 94 -6.36 -17.31 17.77
C ALA A 94 -6.76 -16.86 16.37
N ILE A 95 -7.88 -17.37 15.83
CA ILE A 95 -8.36 -16.96 14.50
C ILE A 95 -8.72 -15.47 14.45
N VAL A 96 -9.39 -14.95 15.48
CA VAL A 96 -9.74 -13.52 15.55
C VAL A 96 -8.50 -12.64 15.78
N GLY A 97 -7.60 -13.04 16.68
CA GLY A 97 -6.37 -12.30 16.93
C GLY A 97 -5.47 -12.26 15.70
N TYR A 98 -5.42 -13.37 14.97
CA TYR A 98 -4.72 -13.48 13.71
C TYR A 98 -5.33 -12.59 12.62
N SER A 99 -6.65 -12.59 12.46
CA SER A 99 -7.33 -11.76 11.45
C SER A 99 -7.14 -10.26 11.71
N ILE A 100 -7.17 -9.84 12.98
CA ILE A 100 -6.84 -8.46 13.39
C ILE A 100 -5.37 -8.14 13.03
N GLY A 101 -4.43 -9.03 13.36
CA GLY A 101 -3.01 -8.83 13.03
C GLY A 101 -2.77 -8.72 11.52
N ALA A 102 -3.39 -9.62 10.74
CA ALA A 102 -3.27 -9.64 9.30
C ALA A 102 -3.88 -8.38 8.65
N THR A 103 -5.07 -7.96 9.08
CA THR A 103 -5.71 -6.73 8.57
C THR A 103 -4.92 -5.48 8.93
N VAL A 104 -4.33 -5.39 10.13
CA VAL A 104 -3.43 -4.28 10.50
C VAL A 104 -2.18 -4.25 9.61
N ALA A 105 -1.57 -5.41 9.34
CA ALA A 105 -0.42 -5.49 8.44
C ALA A 105 -0.76 -5.02 7.01
N VAL A 106 -1.91 -5.45 6.48
CA VAL A 106 -2.38 -4.99 5.16
C VAL A 106 -2.70 -3.49 5.16
N SER A 107 -3.33 -2.97 6.21
CA SER A 107 -3.60 -1.53 6.36
C SER A 107 -2.31 -0.70 6.35
N PHE A 108 -1.26 -1.19 7.00
CA PHE A 108 0.05 -0.56 6.97
C PHE A 108 0.68 -0.60 5.58
N CYS A 109 0.55 -1.73 4.86
CA CYS A 109 0.98 -1.86 3.48
C CYS A 109 0.29 -0.83 2.57
N ILE A 110 -1.05 -0.72 2.65
CA ILE A 110 -1.83 0.25 1.89
C ILE A 110 -1.38 1.68 2.21
N SER A 111 -1.20 2.01 3.49
CA SER A 111 -0.76 3.35 3.92
C SER A 111 0.62 3.70 3.38
N HIS A 112 1.55 2.75 3.41
CA HIS A 112 2.90 2.93 2.89
C HIS A 112 2.89 3.15 1.37
N VAL A 113 2.09 2.36 0.65
CA VAL A 113 1.92 2.52 -0.80
C VAL A 113 1.31 3.89 -1.13
N VAL A 114 0.28 4.33 -0.42
CA VAL A 114 -0.41 5.61 -0.67
C VAL A 114 0.46 6.83 -0.33
N THR A 115 1.36 6.71 0.64
CA THR A 115 2.21 7.83 1.09
C THR A 115 3.49 7.97 0.25
N ASP A 116 3.81 7.03 -0.63
CA ASP A 116 5.02 7.08 -1.45
C ASP A 116 4.95 8.22 -2.49
N PRO A 117 5.80 9.26 -2.37
CA PRO A 117 5.74 10.44 -3.24
C PRO A 117 6.17 10.17 -4.68
N LYS A 118 6.71 8.99 -5.00
CA LYS A 118 7.29 8.69 -6.33
C LYS A 118 6.36 7.87 -7.23
N ALA A 119 5.26 7.34 -6.72
CA ALA A 119 4.43 6.42 -7.47
C ALA A 119 3.39 7.15 -8.34
N HIS A 120 3.38 6.83 -9.63
CA HIS A 120 2.35 7.30 -10.56
C HIS A 120 1.00 6.66 -10.20
N VAL A 121 -0.10 7.40 -10.35
CA VAL A 121 -1.46 6.98 -9.93
C VAL A 121 -1.88 5.62 -10.49
N ARG A 122 -1.51 5.33 -11.75
CA ARG A 122 -1.77 4.04 -12.41
C ARG A 122 -1.07 2.86 -11.72
N SER A 123 0.02 3.13 -11.01
CA SER A 123 0.78 2.16 -10.24
C SER A 123 0.14 1.81 -8.89
N PHE A 124 -0.85 2.58 -8.39
CA PHE A 124 -1.54 2.29 -7.13
C PHE A 124 -2.70 1.32 -7.25
N VAL A 125 -3.31 1.21 -8.44
CA VAL A 125 -4.48 0.35 -8.67
C VAL A 125 -4.14 -1.13 -8.44
N TYR A 126 -2.99 -1.58 -8.94
CA TYR A 126 -2.54 -2.97 -8.76
C TYR A 126 -2.28 -3.35 -7.29
N PRO A 127 -1.50 -2.58 -6.50
CA PRO A 127 -1.25 -2.94 -5.10
C PRO A 127 -2.47 -2.78 -4.20
N ILE A 128 -3.33 -1.78 -4.42
CA ILE A 128 -4.56 -1.64 -3.63
C ILE A 128 -5.55 -2.74 -3.98
N GLY A 129 -5.75 -3.02 -5.28
CA GLY A 129 -6.60 -4.12 -5.74
C GLY A 129 -6.12 -5.48 -5.25
N GLY A 130 -4.81 -5.75 -5.33
CA GLY A 130 -4.20 -6.97 -4.82
C GLY A 130 -4.37 -7.14 -3.30
N ALA A 131 -4.24 -6.05 -2.53
CA ALA A 131 -4.47 -6.06 -1.09
C ALA A 131 -5.94 -6.37 -0.77
N LEU A 132 -6.90 -5.74 -1.48
CA LEU A 132 -8.33 -6.04 -1.33
C LEU A 132 -8.66 -7.50 -1.61
N VAL A 133 -8.22 -8.03 -2.75
CA VAL A 133 -8.44 -9.44 -3.12
C VAL A 133 -7.83 -10.37 -2.08
N SER A 134 -6.63 -10.05 -1.56
CA SER A 134 -5.97 -10.84 -0.52
C SER A 134 -6.77 -10.87 0.78
N VAL A 135 -7.36 -9.73 1.18
CA VAL A 135 -8.19 -9.67 2.40
C VAL A 135 -9.51 -10.41 2.23
N ILE A 136 -10.16 -10.28 1.06
CA ILE A 136 -11.36 -11.06 0.74
C ILE A 136 -11.07 -12.55 0.86
N LEU A 137 -9.98 -13.02 0.25
CA LEU A 137 -9.59 -14.43 0.33
C LEU A 137 -9.24 -14.85 1.75
N LEU A 138 -8.55 -14.01 2.53
CA LEU A 138 -8.26 -14.28 3.93
C LEU A 138 -9.54 -14.54 4.73
N PHE A 139 -10.48 -13.59 4.75
CA PHE A 139 -11.72 -13.74 5.50
C PHE A 139 -12.57 -14.90 5.00
N THR A 140 -12.64 -15.11 3.68
CA THR A 140 -13.27 -16.30 3.08
C THR A 140 -12.76 -17.59 3.71
N THR A 141 -11.43 -17.73 3.78
CA THR A 141 -10.81 -18.94 4.31
C THR A 141 -10.92 -19.08 5.82
N GLU A 142 -10.92 -17.97 6.56
CA GLU A 142 -11.18 -17.96 8.00
C GLU A 142 -12.64 -18.32 8.33
N TYR A 143 -13.61 -17.85 7.55
CA TYR A 143 -15.02 -18.23 7.69
C TYR A 143 -15.21 -19.72 7.42
N LEU A 144 -14.62 -20.23 6.33
CA LEU A 144 -14.65 -21.65 6.01
C LEU A 144 -14.02 -22.50 7.12
N LEU A 145 -12.85 -22.07 7.62
CA LEU A 145 -12.16 -22.74 8.71
C LEU A 145 -13.03 -22.76 9.98
N LEU A 146 -13.59 -21.61 10.37
CA LEU A 146 -14.45 -21.50 11.55
C LEU A 146 -15.70 -22.38 11.40
N TYR A 147 -16.29 -22.44 10.20
CA TYR A 147 -17.46 -23.26 9.91
C TYR A 147 -17.16 -24.76 10.00
N ARG A 148 -16.02 -25.23 9.47
CA ARG A 148 -15.66 -26.65 9.54
C ARG A 148 -15.39 -27.14 10.96
N PHE A 149 -14.73 -26.33 11.78
CA PHE A 149 -14.48 -26.69 13.18
C PHE A 149 -15.72 -26.49 14.07
N PHE A 150 -16.53 -25.47 13.78
CA PHE A 150 -17.73 -25.12 14.52
C PHE A 150 -18.90 -24.81 13.57
N PRO A 151 -19.61 -25.84 13.07
CA PRO A 151 -20.71 -25.67 12.10
C PRO A 151 -21.82 -24.75 12.62
N SER A 152 -22.02 -24.68 13.93
CA SER A 152 -22.97 -23.78 14.59
C SER A 152 -22.57 -22.29 14.53
N SER A 153 -21.44 -21.93 13.91
CA SER A 153 -21.00 -20.53 13.83
C SER A 153 -21.76 -19.71 12.80
N PHE A 154 -22.31 -20.36 11.77
CA PHE A 154 -23.06 -19.73 10.70
C PHE A 154 -24.37 -20.47 10.47
N LYS A 155 -25.43 -19.69 10.22
CA LYS A 155 -26.75 -20.16 9.79
C LYS A 155 -26.97 -19.74 8.35
N GLY A 156 -27.52 -20.62 7.52
CA GLY A 156 -27.82 -20.29 6.13
C GLY A 156 -27.47 -21.42 5.16
N ASN A 157 -27.62 -21.13 3.87
CA ASN A 157 -27.28 -22.07 2.80
C ASN A 157 -25.79 -21.97 2.45
N VAL A 158 -24.95 -22.63 3.24
CA VAL A 158 -23.49 -22.65 3.04
C VAL A 158 -23.08 -23.70 1.99
N GLY A 159 -23.86 -24.77 1.85
CA GLY A 159 -23.63 -25.88 0.92
C GLY A 159 -22.93 -27.09 1.56
N ASP A 160 -23.01 -28.23 0.87
CA ASP A 160 -22.59 -29.52 1.42
C ASP A 160 -21.12 -29.87 1.10
N ASP A 161 -20.63 -29.43 -0.07
CA ASP A 161 -19.26 -29.69 -0.53
C ASP A 161 -18.29 -28.56 -0.16
N LEU A 162 -17.00 -28.88 0.00
CA LEU A 162 -15.96 -27.89 0.34
C LEU A 162 -15.85 -26.74 -0.67
N ILE A 163 -16.01 -27.03 -1.95
CA ILE A 163 -15.95 -26.01 -3.01
C ILE A 163 -17.17 -25.09 -2.90
N THR A 164 -18.36 -25.66 -2.69
CA THR A 164 -19.59 -24.90 -2.51
C THR A 164 -19.53 -24.04 -1.25
N GLN A 165 -19.03 -24.58 -0.14
CA GLN A 165 -18.79 -23.83 1.10
C GLN A 165 -17.80 -22.69 0.90
N PHE A 166 -16.68 -22.95 0.22
CA PHE A 166 -15.70 -21.90 -0.10
C PHE A 166 -16.32 -20.79 -0.95
N LEU A 167 -17.08 -21.13 -1.99
CA LEU A 167 -17.77 -20.15 -2.84
C LEU A 167 -18.83 -19.36 -2.07
N SER A 168 -19.58 -20.01 -1.18
CA SER A 168 -20.56 -19.35 -0.31
C SER A 168 -19.90 -18.33 0.62
N PHE A 169 -18.77 -18.68 1.24
CA PHE A 169 -18.03 -17.75 2.09
C PHE A 169 -17.26 -16.68 1.30
N LEU A 170 -16.84 -16.98 0.07
CA LEU A 170 -16.25 -16.00 -0.83
C LEU A 170 -17.28 -14.92 -1.19
N TYR A 171 -18.45 -15.36 -1.59
CA TYR A 171 -19.59 -14.50 -1.81
C TYR A 171 -19.92 -13.68 -0.55
N PHE A 172 -19.98 -14.32 0.62
CA PHE A 172 -20.27 -13.64 1.89
C PHE A 172 -19.24 -12.56 2.25
N SER A 173 -17.95 -12.81 2.05
CA SER A 173 -16.88 -11.83 2.26
C SER A 173 -17.01 -10.66 1.28
N ILE A 174 -17.26 -10.94 -0.01
CA ILE A 174 -17.49 -9.89 -1.02
C ILE A 174 -18.69 -9.02 -0.66
N THR A 175 -19.81 -9.62 -0.26
CA THR A 175 -21.02 -8.86 0.12
C THR A 175 -20.80 -8.06 1.41
N THR A 176 -20.07 -8.62 2.38
CA THR A 176 -19.70 -7.94 3.63
C THR A 176 -18.80 -6.73 3.34
N MET A 177 -17.80 -6.89 2.49
CA MET A 177 -16.95 -5.79 1.96
C MET A 177 -17.77 -4.75 1.20
N ALA A 178 -18.77 -5.17 0.41
CA ALA A 178 -19.69 -4.24 -0.24
C ALA A 178 -20.69 -3.59 0.73
N THR A 179 -20.67 -3.96 2.01
CA THR A 179 -21.68 -3.61 3.03
C THR A 179 -23.11 -4.02 2.64
N ALA A 180 -23.23 -4.94 1.69
CA ALA A 180 -24.47 -5.54 1.26
C ALA A 180 -24.83 -6.68 2.23
N ASN A 181 -25.82 -6.46 3.09
CA ASN A 181 -26.35 -7.52 3.93
C ASN A 181 -27.52 -8.22 3.24
N LEU A 182 -27.26 -9.35 2.58
CA LEU A 182 -28.26 -10.09 1.82
C LEU A 182 -29.01 -11.13 2.66
N GLY A 183 -28.54 -11.44 3.88
CA GLY A 183 -29.27 -12.22 4.88
C GLY A 183 -29.36 -13.73 4.59
N ASP A 184 -28.66 -14.22 3.58
CA ASP A 184 -28.55 -15.64 3.21
C ASP A 184 -27.59 -16.43 4.12
N ILE A 185 -26.53 -15.78 4.60
CA ILE A 185 -25.59 -16.32 5.58
C ILE A 185 -25.52 -15.37 6.79
N LEU A 186 -25.81 -15.90 7.98
CA LEU A 186 -25.93 -15.13 9.21
C LEU A 186 -24.97 -15.66 10.29
N PRO A 187 -24.22 -14.79 10.98
CA PRO A 187 -23.35 -15.19 12.07
C PRO A 187 -24.13 -15.47 13.36
N GLU A 188 -24.06 -16.69 13.86
CA GLU A 188 -24.67 -17.08 15.14
C GLU A 188 -23.74 -16.81 16.32
N ASN A 189 -22.47 -17.19 16.19
CA ASN A 189 -21.52 -17.16 17.29
C ASN A 189 -20.81 -15.81 17.40
N LEU A 190 -20.42 -15.46 18.63
CA LEU A 190 -19.65 -14.23 18.91
C LEU A 190 -18.36 -14.15 18.07
N THR A 191 -17.68 -15.28 17.86
CA THR A 191 -16.46 -15.34 17.03
C THR A 191 -16.73 -14.97 15.58
N ALA A 192 -17.80 -15.51 14.97
CA ALA A 192 -18.18 -15.17 13.61
C ALA A 192 -18.50 -13.67 13.49
N ARG A 193 -19.23 -13.13 14.47
CA ARG A 193 -19.52 -11.69 14.54
C ARG A 193 -18.27 -10.84 14.70
N ALA A 194 -17.28 -11.29 15.49
CA ALA A 194 -16.02 -10.58 15.66
C ALA A 194 -15.18 -10.56 14.37
N LEU A 195 -15.14 -11.66 13.61
CA LEU A 195 -14.46 -11.71 12.32
C LEU A 195 -15.12 -10.74 11.32
N ILE A 196 -16.45 -10.79 11.19
CA ILE A 196 -17.21 -9.87 10.32
C ILE A 196 -16.98 -8.41 10.74
N ALA A 197 -17.00 -8.11 12.03
CA ALA A 197 -16.72 -6.77 12.53
C ALA A 197 -15.30 -6.31 12.15
N THR A 198 -14.32 -7.21 12.19
CA THR A 198 -12.93 -6.92 11.79
C THR A 198 -12.84 -6.66 10.29
N GLU A 199 -13.52 -7.46 9.45
CA GLU A 199 -13.60 -7.26 8.00
C GLU A 199 -14.23 -5.91 7.65
N ILE A 200 -15.37 -5.57 8.27
CA ILE A 200 -16.06 -4.29 8.06
C ILE A 200 -15.17 -3.12 8.52
N ALA A 201 -14.51 -3.23 9.68
CA ALA A 201 -13.62 -2.18 10.18
C ALA A 201 -12.44 -1.92 9.22
N PHE A 202 -11.83 -2.99 8.69
CA PHE A 202 -10.79 -2.87 7.67
C PHE A 202 -11.30 -2.23 6.38
N ASN A 203 -12.50 -2.61 5.93
CA ASN A 203 -13.11 -2.01 4.74
C ASN A 203 -13.36 -0.51 4.91
N LEU A 204 -13.89 -0.08 6.06
CA LEU A 204 -14.07 1.33 6.38
C LEU A 204 -12.74 2.11 6.36
N PHE A 205 -11.68 1.51 6.89
CA PHE A 205 -10.33 2.08 6.82
C PHE A 205 -9.85 2.23 5.36
N THR A 206 -10.07 1.21 4.53
CA THR A 206 -9.65 1.23 3.12
C THR A 206 -10.43 2.26 2.31
N LEU A 207 -11.74 2.37 2.51
CA LEU A 207 -12.58 3.40 1.89
C LEU A 207 -12.14 4.81 2.32
N ALA A 208 -11.89 5.02 3.61
CA ALA A 208 -11.41 6.31 4.12
C ALA A 208 -10.06 6.71 3.49
N THR A 209 -9.15 5.75 3.33
CA THR A 209 -7.85 5.96 2.68
C THR A 209 -8.02 6.24 1.18
N GLY A 210 -8.89 5.49 0.50
CA GLY A 210 -9.20 5.69 -0.91
C GLY A 210 -9.80 7.06 -1.21
N ILE A 211 -10.72 7.54 -0.36
CA ILE A 211 -11.30 8.89 -0.46
C ILE A 211 -10.23 9.96 -0.28
N GLN A 212 -9.35 9.82 0.72
CA GLN A 212 -8.24 10.77 0.94
C GLN A 212 -7.32 10.85 -0.28
N LEU A 213 -6.97 9.70 -0.87
CA LEU A 213 -6.16 9.67 -2.09
C LEU A 213 -6.87 10.39 -3.24
N LEU A 214 -8.17 10.14 -3.44
CA LEU A 214 -8.94 10.79 -4.51
C LEU A 214 -9.05 12.31 -4.32
N LEU A 215 -9.20 12.77 -3.08
CA LEU A 215 -9.22 14.20 -2.75
C LEU A 215 -7.84 14.85 -2.94
N ALA A 216 -6.76 14.16 -2.58
CA ALA A 216 -5.39 14.65 -2.76
C ALA A 216 -5.04 14.85 -4.25
N GLN A 217 -5.60 14.04 -5.15
CA GLN A 217 -5.42 14.18 -6.59
C GLN A 217 -6.11 15.41 -7.20
N LYS A 218 -7.14 15.96 -6.53
CA LYS A 218 -7.90 17.11 -7.03
C LYS A 218 -7.24 18.46 -6.71
N ARG A 219 -6.17 18.46 -5.91
CA ARG A 219 -5.48 19.67 -5.44
C ARG A 219 -4.20 19.91 -6.22
#